data_AF-A0A954TA18-F1
#
_entry.id   AF-A0A954TA18-F1
#
_cell.length_a   1.000
_cell.length_b   1.000
_cell.length_c   1.000
_cell.angle_alpha   90.00
_cell.angle_beta   90.00
_cell.angle_gamma   90.00
#
_symmetry.space_group_name_H-M   'P 1'
#
loop_
_entity.id
_entity.type
_entity.pdbx_description
1 polymer ?
#
loop_
_entity_poly.entity_id
_entity_poly.type
_entity_poly.pdbx_seq_one_letter_code
_entity_poly.pdbx_strand_id
1 'polypeptide(L)'
;MSRLNEGWLRHIPLPVPRDYVEGLDRQRQIMESQHPVFLDGAWSTEGFPQYYLMTLLWKLPHALQGLLLLAVLWVLRPKREPPLWRTQLFLAFPVVVLLAVASSSGMQLGLRYILPMFPFVLLAAAQTARWCSWRKYRWRTVLVALLIAVWPLSLRYHPRHLAYFNEAAGGPVEGRWHLLDSNLDWGQDLRELKAWLDSRPQPVADLGLAYFGTMPPEALGIVYEIPPSHQPAPGWYAVSVNFVMGRPHQLRTPEGTFRSVGLDEFGYFRFFEPRARIGSSIDVYHLTPADVSRWQYAMMQLQQSGG
;
A
#
# COMPACT_ATOMS: atom_id res chain seq x y z
N MET A 1 -10.44 -25.75 -3.56
CA MET A 1 -11.35 -26.76 -2.97
C MET A 1 -10.78 -27.17 -1.63
N SER A 2 -11.61 -27.25 -0.58
CA SER A 2 -11.14 -27.72 0.74
C SER A 2 -10.62 -29.15 0.63
N ARG A 3 -9.46 -29.44 1.21
CA ARG A 3 -8.87 -30.78 1.22
C ARG A 3 -9.72 -31.79 2.00
N LEU A 4 -10.68 -31.31 2.81
CA LEU A 4 -11.66 -32.15 3.49
C LEU A 4 -12.78 -32.68 2.59
N ASN A 5 -12.92 -32.14 1.37
CA ASN A 5 -13.90 -32.64 0.40
C ASN A 5 -13.38 -33.85 -0.40
N GLU A 6 -12.14 -34.29 -0.17
CA GLU A 6 -11.56 -35.46 -0.81
C GLU A 6 -11.57 -36.67 0.14
N GLY A 7 -12.19 -37.76 -0.31
CA GLY A 7 -12.12 -39.06 0.36
C GLY A 7 -13.02 -39.23 1.60
N TRP A 8 -12.61 -40.15 2.48
CA TRP A 8 -13.38 -40.61 3.65
C TRP A 8 -13.45 -39.57 4.78
N LEU A 9 -12.58 -38.55 4.77
CA LEU A 9 -12.51 -37.49 5.78
C LEU A 9 -13.79 -36.64 5.85
N ARG A 10 -14.59 -36.58 4.77
CA ARG A 10 -15.88 -35.87 4.72
C ARG A 10 -16.93 -36.39 5.71
N HIS A 11 -16.75 -37.61 6.22
CA HIS A 11 -17.68 -38.27 7.15
C HIS A 11 -17.25 -38.14 8.62
N ILE A 12 -16.08 -37.56 8.89
CA ILE A 12 -15.64 -37.32 10.26
C ILE A 12 -16.36 -36.08 10.79
N PRO A 13 -17.11 -36.18 11.91
CA PRO A 13 -17.71 -35.01 12.53
C PRO A 13 -16.60 -34.06 12.99
N LEU A 14 -16.62 -32.82 12.49
CA LEU A 14 -15.67 -31.79 12.88
C LEU A 14 -16.10 -31.16 14.21
N PRO A 15 -15.15 -30.83 15.11
CA PRO A 15 -15.46 -30.15 16.38
C PRO A 15 -15.88 -28.69 16.20
N VAL A 16 -15.81 -28.15 14.98
CA VAL A 16 -16.16 -26.78 14.61
C VAL A 16 -16.99 -26.78 13.31
N PRO A 17 -17.79 -25.73 13.03
CA PRO A 17 -18.53 -25.65 11.78
C PRO A 17 -17.59 -25.72 10.57
N ARG A 18 -18.03 -26.43 9.52
CA ARG A 18 -17.26 -26.67 8.28
C ARG A 18 -16.65 -25.38 7.70
N ASP A 19 -17.42 -24.30 7.70
CA ASP A 19 -17.01 -23.01 7.13
C ASP A 19 -15.74 -22.44 7.79
N TYR A 20 -15.49 -22.74 9.08
CA TYR A 20 -14.25 -22.34 9.73
C TYR A 20 -13.04 -23.06 9.14
N VAL A 21 -13.18 -24.36 8.88
CA VAL A 21 -12.07 -25.14 8.30
C VAL A 21 -11.86 -24.76 6.85
N GLU A 22 -12.93 -24.55 6.08
CA GLU A 22 -12.81 -24.03 4.71
C GLU A 22 -12.17 -22.64 4.68
N GLY A 23 -12.51 -21.77 5.63
CA GLY A 23 -11.88 -20.45 5.76
C GLY A 23 -10.38 -20.54 6.02
N LEU A 24 -9.96 -21.45 6.92
CA LEU A 24 -8.54 -21.72 7.19
C LEU A 24 -7.81 -22.29 5.97
N ASP A 25 -8.43 -23.24 5.26
CA ASP A 25 -7.89 -23.79 4.02
C ASP A 25 -7.70 -22.69 2.96
N ARG A 26 -8.70 -21.81 2.79
CA ARG A 26 -8.62 -20.67 1.86
C ARG A 26 -7.54 -19.68 2.26
N GLN A 27 -7.43 -19.32 3.54
CA GLN A 27 -6.37 -18.45 4.02
C GLN A 27 -4.99 -19.05 3.79
N ARG A 28 -4.82 -20.34 4.08
CA ARG A 28 -3.58 -21.05 3.81
C ARG A 28 -3.26 -21.07 2.32
N GLN A 29 -4.23 -21.36 1.46
CA GLN A 29 -4.05 -21.34 0.01
C GLN A 29 -3.64 -19.96 -0.49
N ILE A 30 -4.23 -18.89 0.06
CA ILE A 30 -3.83 -17.51 -0.24
C ILE A 30 -2.38 -17.29 0.24
N MET A 31 -2.00 -17.72 1.44
CA MET A 31 -0.62 -17.62 1.93
C MET A 31 0.41 -18.40 1.10
N GLU A 32 0.03 -19.54 0.53
CA GLU A 32 0.88 -20.37 -0.32
C GLU A 32 0.98 -19.84 -1.77
N SER A 33 0.03 -18.99 -2.20
CA SER A 33 0.09 -18.35 -3.51
C SER A 33 1.18 -17.26 -3.58
N GLN A 34 1.72 -17.01 -4.78
CA GLN A 34 2.69 -15.94 -5.00
C GLN A 34 2.03 -14.57 -4.84
N HIS A 35 2.67 -13.70 -4.06
CA HIS A 35 2.25 -12.31 -3.87
C HIS A 35 3.31 -11.39 -4.46
N PRO A 36 3.05 -10.72 -5.59
CA PRO A 36 3.98 -9.73 -6.10
C PRO A 36 4.05 -8.54 -5.13
N VAL A 37 5.21 -8.37 -4.50
CA VAL A 37 5.54 -7.28 -3.60
C VAL A 37 6.32 -6.23 -4.38
N PHE A 38 5.97 -4.97 -4.19
CA PHE A 38 6.68 -3.84 -4.75
C PHE A 38 7.36 -3.04 -3.65
N LEU A 39 8.63 -2.70 -3.85
CA LEU A 39 9.40 -1.81 -2.98
C LEU A 39 10.37 -0.98 -3.82
N ASP A 40 10.27 0.35 -3.73
CA ASP A 40 11.21 1.32 -4.31
C ASP A 40 11.58 1.04 -5.78
N GLY A 41 10.57 0.77 -6.61
CA GLY A 41 10.75 0.50 -8.04
C GLY A 41 11.00 -0.96 -8.42
N ALA A 42 11.23 -1.84 -7.45
CA ALA A 42 11.52 -3.25 -7.68
C ALA A 42 10.32 -4.15 -7.34
N TRP A 43 10.13 -5.20 -8.14
CA TRP A 43 9.16 -6.27 -7.91
C TRP A 43 9.85 -7.54 -7.38
N SER A 44 9.23 -8.22 -6.42
CA SER A 44 9.68 -9.51 -5.89
C SER A 44 8.48 -10.41 -5.59
N THR A 45 8.56 -11.68 -5.96
CA THR A 45 7.59 -12.72 -5.58
C THR A 45 7.91 -13.36 -4.23
N GLU A 46 9.13 -13.18 -3.73
CA GLU A 46 9.60 -13.69 -2.44
C GLU A 46 9.52 -12.62 -1.34
N GLY A 47 9.23 -11.37 -1.70
CA GLY A 47 9.25 -10.21 -0.82
C GLY A 47 10.63 -9.58 -0.69
N PHE A 48 10.77 -8.68 0.28
CA PHE A 48 12.02 -8.00 0.64
C PHE A 48 12.24 -8.07 2.16
N PRO A 49 13.43 -8.47 2.65
CA PRO A 49 13.71 -8.50 4.09
C PRO A 49 13.47 -7.14 4.78
N GLN A 50 13.80 -6.05 4.09
CA GLN A 50 13.66 -4.68 4.58
C GLN A 50 12.26 -4.08 4.39
N TYR A 51 11.30 -4.80 3.80
CA TYR A 51 10.00 -4.24 3.42
C TYR A 51 9.28 -3.50 4.55
N TYR A 52 9.15 -4.14 5.72
CA TYR A 52 8.43 -3.53 6.84
C TYR A 52 9.18 -2.36 7.46
N LEU A 53 10.52 -2.42 7.47
CA LEU A 53 11.33 -1.29 7.93
C LEU A 53 11.14 -0.08 7.01
N MET A 54 11.18 -0.27 5.69
CA MET A 54 10.91 0.79 4.72
C MET A 54 9.46 1.26 4.78
N THR A 55 8.51 0.34 4.99
CA THR A 55 7.09 0.71 5.15
C THR A 55 6.89 1.61 6.36
N LEU A 56 7.53 1.33 7.51
CA LEU A 56 7.49 2.21 8.67
C LEU A 56 8.20 3.54 8.40
N LEU A 57 9.30 3.51 7.64
CA LEU A 57 10.02 4.72 7.25
C LEU A 57 9.16 5.63 6.37
N TRP A 58 8.35 5.08 5.48
CA TRP A 58 7.51 5.85 4.55
C TRP A 58 6.13 6.20 5.10
N LYS A 59 5.57 5.37 5.98
CA LYS A 59 4.18 5.52 6.46
C LYS A 59 4.03 6.04 7.87
N LEU A 60 5.09 6.06 8.68
CA LEU A 60 4.98 6.67 10.01
C LEU A 60 5.12 8.20 9.90
N PRO A 61 4.30 8.96 10.65
CA PRO A 61 4.50 10.40 10.80
C PRO A 61 5.89 10.70 11.36
N HIS A 62 6.56 11.72 10.82
CA HIS A 62 7.89 12.13 11.26
C HIS A 62 7.96 12.45 12.75
N ALA A 63 6.86 12.94 13.34
CA ALA A 63 6.73 13.14 14.79
C ALA A 63 7.00 11.85 15.58
N LEU A 64 6.35 10.74 15.21
CA LEU A 64 6.53 9.45 15.87
C LEU A 64 7.93 8.88 15.62
N GLN A 65 8.45 9.00 14.39
CA GLN A 65 9.82 8.58 14.06
C GLN A 65 10.85 9.33 14.92
N GLY A 66 10.68 10.63 15.10
CA GLY A 66 11.52 11.46 15.97
C GLY A 66 11.45 11.03 17.44
N LEU A 67 10.25 10.77 17.98
CA LEU A 67 10.08 10.27 19.34
C LEU A 67 10.74 8.90 19.54
N LEU A 68 10.64 8.00 18.56
CA LEU A 68 11.30 6.70 18.60
C LEU A 68 12.81 6.82 18.55
N LEU A 69 13.36 7.68 17.68
CA LEU A 69 14.79 7.96 17.63
C LEU A 69 15.29 8.48 18.98
N LEU A 70 14.58 9.42 19.59
CA LEU A 70 14.90 9.93 20.92
C LEU A 70 14.84 8.82 21.98
N ALA A 71 13.84 7.93 21.95
CA ALA A 71 13.74 6.80 22.86
C ALA A 71 14.93 5.83 22.70
N VAL A 72 15.35 5.50 21.48
CA VAL A 72 16.52 4.65 21.22
C VAL A 72 17.80 5.31 21.73
N LEU A 73 18.02 6.58 21.42
CA LEU A 73 19.18 7.35 21.91
C LEU A 73 19.19 7.42 23.44
N TRP A 74 18.03 7.32 24.11
CA TRP A 74 17.99 7.22 25.56
C TRP A 74 18.48 5.89 26.09
N VAL A 75 18.04 4.79 25.47
CA VAL A 75 18.40 3.44 25.91
C VAL A 75 19.90 3.22 25.74
N LEU A 76 20.48 3.70 24.63
CA LEU A 76 21.89 3.54 24.29
C LEU A 76 22.86 4.42 25.08
N ARG A 77 22.38 5.48 25.75
CA ARG A 77 23.27 6.37 26.50
C ARG A 77 23.87 5.66 27.73
N PRO A 78 25.16 5.85 28.03
CA PRO A 78 25.76 5.39 29.29
C PRO A 78 25.04 6.08 30.45
N LYS A 79 24.51 5.29 31.39
CA LYS A 79 23.77 5.81 32.55
C LYS A 79 24.44 5.39 33.84
N ARG A 80 24.28 6.24 34.87
CA ARG A 80 24.60 5.92 36.26
C ARG A 80 23.64 4.89 36.85
N GLU A 81 22.41 4.84 36.36
CA GLU A 81 21.45 3.79 36.66
C GLU A 81 21.10 3.01 35.39
N PRO A 82 21.21 1.68 35.38
CA PRO A 82 20.89 0.90 34.20
C PRO A 82 19.43 1.13 33.82
N PRO A 83 19.09 1.28 32.53
CA PRO A 83 17.70 1.16 32.12
C PRO A 83 17.17 -0.17 32.65
N LEU A 84 15.90 -0.22 33.05
CA LEU A 84 15.25 -1.48 33.42
C LEU A 84 15.28 -2.39 32.18
N TRP A 85 16.32 -3.23 32.08
CA TRP A 85 16.60 -4.05 30.90
C TRP A 85 15.41 -4.98 30.60
N ARG A 86 14.71 -5.43 31.66
CA ARG A 86 13.45 -6.18 31.57
C ARG A 86 12.36 -5.39 30.86
N THR A 87 12.23 -4.10 31.15
CA THR A 87 11.27 -3.22 30.45
C THR A 87 11.66 -3.03 29.00
N GLN A 88 12.95 -2.80 28.70
CA GLN A 88 13.38 -2.64 27.31
C GLN A 88 13.21 -3.93 26.51
N LEU A 89 13.51 -5.07 27.11
CA LEU A 89 13.28 -6.39 26.52
C LEU A 89 11.78 -6.62 26.27
N PHE A 90 10.93 -6.32 27.25
CA PHE A 90 9.48 -6.45 27.11
C PHE A 90 8.90 -5.58 25.99
N LEU A 91 9.43 -4.37 25.79
CA LEU A 91 9.00 -3.48 24.70
C LEU A 91 9.59 -3.87 23.34
N ALA A 92 10.87 -4.22 23.30
CA ALA A 92 11.57 -4.52 22.05
C ALA A 92 11.23 -5.92 21.51
N PHE A 93 11.02 -6.91 22.38
CA PHE A 93 10.84 -8.30 21.96
C PHE A 93 9.65 -8.49 21.02
N PRO A 94 8.42 -8.02 21.31
CA PRO A 94 7.30 -8.16 20.39
C PRO A 94 7.54 -7.43 19.07
N VAL A 95 8.17 -6.25 19.12
CA VAL A 95 8.48 -5.46 17.91
C VAL A 95 9.46 -6.22 17.01
N VAL A 96 10.57 -6.71 17.58
CA VAL A 96 11.59 -7.43 16.82
C VAL A 96 11.05 -8.75 16.29
N VAL A 97 10.32 -9.51 17.10
CA VAL A 97 9.75 -10.80 16.67
C VAL A 97 8.71 -10.61 15.57
N LEU A 98 7.77 -9.67 15.73
CA LEU A 98 6.76 -9.41 14.70
C LEU A 98 7.37 -8.90 13.40
N LEU A 99 8.38 -8.02 13.47
CA LEU A 99 9.10 -7.58 12.29
C LEU A 99 9.85 -8.73 11.62
N ALA A 100 10.56 -9.56 12.38
CA ALA A 100 11.31 -10.69 11.84
C ALA A 100 10.39 -11.73 11.17
N VAL A 101 9.29 -12.09 11.84
CA VAL A 101 8.31 -13.06 11.32
C VAL A 101 7.57 -12.50 10.10
N ALA A 102 7.18 -11.23 10.11
CA ALA A 102 6.52 -10.63 8.97
C ALA A 102 7.48 -10.47 7.78
N SER A 103 8.72 -10.02 8.01
CA SER A 103 9.74 -9.88 6.98
C SER A 103 10.21 -11.20 6.37
N SER A 104 10.06 -12.33 7.08
CA SER A 104 10.36 -13.66 6.52
C SER A 104 9.21 -14.27 5.71
N SER A 105 8.04 -13.63 5.70
CA SER A 105 6.91 -14.00 4.83
C SER A 105 7.04 -13.32 3.47
N GLY A 106 6.70 -14.05 2.39
CA GLY A 106 6.57 -13.46 1.05
C GLY A 106 5.30 -12.61 0.89
N MET A 107 4.33 -12.74 1.80
CA MET A 107 3.11 -11.93 1.79
C MET A 107 3.31 -10.63 2.56
N GLN A 108 3.85 -9.62 1.87
CA GLN A 108 4.17 -8.33 2.46
C GLN A 108 3.24 -7.24 1.89
N LEU A 109 2.05 -7.07 2.49
CA LEU A 109 0.98 -6.21 1.95
C LEU A 109 0.64 -5.03 2.90
N GLY A 110 1.67 -4.28 3.29
CA GLY A 110 1.58 -3.08 4.12
C GLY A 110 1.54 -3.34 5.63
N LEU A 111 1.36 -2.27 6.42
CA LEU A 111 1.51 -2.27 7.89
C LEU A 111 0.56 -3.21 8.65
N ARG A 112 -0.52 -3.70 8.01
CA ARG A 112 -1.58 -4.51 8.65
C ARG A 112 -1.06 -5.75 9.38
N TYR A 113 0.01 -6.38 8.86
CA TYR A 113 0.62 -7.57 9.45
C TYR A 113 1.48 -7.29 10.68
N ILE A 114 1.91 -6.05 10.85
CA ILE A 114 2.74 -5.62 11.99
C ILE A 114 1.99 -4.68 12.93
N LEU A 115 0.69 -4.43 12.71
CA LEU A 115 -0.15 -3.62 13.60
C LEU A 115 -0.06 -4.03 15.08
N PRO A 116 0.01 -5.33 15.46
CA PRO A 116 0.11 -5.72 16.86
C PRO A 116 1.35 -5.19 17.58
N MET A 117 2.38 -4.72 16.86
CA MET A 117 3.58 -4.17 17.47
C MET A 117 3.41 -2.72 17.96
N PHE A 118 2.42 -1.98 17.43
CA PHE A 118 2.30 -0.53 17.66
C PHE A 118 2.11 -0.14 19.13
N PRO A 119 1.36 -0.87 19.97
CA PRO A 119 1.30 -0.55 21.40
C PRO A 119 2.69 -0.49 22.05
N PHE A 120 3.58 -1.43 21.72
CA PHE A 120 4.95 -1.47 22.24
C PHE A 120 5.82 -0.33 21.69
N VAL A 121 5.66 -0.01 20.40
CA VAL A 121 6.31 1.15 19.76
C VAL A 121 5.90 2.46 20.45
N LEU A 122 4.61 2.65 20.71
CA LEU A 122 4.08 3.84 21.38
C LEU A 122 4.56 3.93 22.83
N LEU A 123 4.56 2.81 23.57
CA LEU A 123 5.11 2.76 24.93
C LEU A 123 6.63 3.02 24.95
N ALA A 124 7.37 2.53 23.96
CA ALA A 124 8.79 2.84 23.81
C ALA A 124 9.01 4.34 23.56
N ALA A 125 8.23 4.95 22.66
CA ALA A 125 8.25 6.39 22.41
C ALA A 125 7.87 7.21 23.67
N ALA A 126 6.90 6.75 24.47
CA ALA A 126 6.46 7.41 25.69
C ALA A 126 7.58 7.54 26.75
N GLN A 127 8.63 6.71 26.70
CA GLN A 127 9.79 6.85 27.58
C GLN A 127 10.52 8.19 27.41
N THR A 128 10.35 8.88 26.28
CA THR A 128 10.85 10.25 26.07
C THR A 128 10.28 11.26 27.08
N ALA A 129 9.12 10.99 27.68
CA ALA A 129 8.54 11.81 28.75
C ALA A 129 9.48 11.92 29.96
N ARG A 130 10.34 10.91 30.21
CA ARG A 130 11.34 10.94 31.31
C ARG A 130 12.40 12.03 31.11
N TRP A 131 12.49 12.62 29.92
CA TRP A 131 13.39 13.73 29.61
C TRP A 131 12.73 15.10 29.72
N CYS A 132 11.43 15.15 29.93
CA CYS A 132 10.71 16.39 30.08
C CYS A 132 10.99 16.96 31.47
N SER A 133 11.91 17.93 31.51
CA SER A 133 12.23 18.71 32.70
C SER A 133 12.64 20.10 32.25
N TRP A 134 11.80 21.08 32.54
CA TRP A 134 12.07 22.47 32.18
C TRP A 134 13.37 22.99 32.80
N ARG A 135 13.64 22.60 34.06
CA ARG A 135 14.85 23.01 34.80
C ARG A 135 16.14 22.36 34.28
N LYS A 136 16.12 21.08 33.93
CA LYS A 136 17.35 20.30 33.64
C LYS A 136 17.59 20.06 32.15
N TYR A 137 16.52 19.95 31.36
CA TYR A 137 16.56 19.50 29.97
C TYR A 137 15.65 20.36 29.07
N ARG A 138 15.72 21.70 29.21
CA ARG A 138 14.83 22.65 28.50
C ARG A 138 14.65 22.34 27.03
N TRP A 139 15.75 22.17 26.28
CA TRP A 139 15.70 21.96 24.84
C TRP A 139 15.12 20.60 24.44
N ARG A 140 15.38 19.55 25.22
CA ARG A 140 14.77 18.23 24.98
C ARG A 140 13.27 18.26 25.26
N THR A 141 12.88 18.98 26.31
CA THR A 141 11.46 19.17 26.66
C THR A 141 10.74 19.91 25.54
N VAL A 142 11.32 21.00 25.04
CA VAL A 142 10.80 21.75 23.88
C VAL A 142 10.70 20.85 22.64
N LEU A 143 11.74 20.05 22.35
CA LEU A 143 11.72 19.15 21.20
C LEU A 143 10.63 18.08 21.31
N VAL A 144 10.50 17.41 22.46
CA VAL A 144 9.44 16.40 22.68
C VAL A 144 8.06 17.05 22.59
N ALA A 145 7.87 18.22 23.20
CA ALA A 145 6.61 18.97 23.12
C ALA A 145 6.29 19.36 21.66
N LEU A 146 7.27 19.79 20.88
CA LEU A 146 7.10 20.13 19.47
C LEU A 146 6.72 18.89 18.64
N LEU A 147 7.40 17.75 18.83
CA LEU A 147 7.06 16.51 18.14
C LEU A 147 5.62 16.07 18.44
N ILE A 148 5.21 16.14 19.72
CA ILE A 148 3.83 15.83 20.11
C ILE A 148 2.85 16.84 19.50
N ALA A 149 3.17 18.13 19.50
CA ALA A 149 2.31 19.17 18.95
C ALA A 149 2.14 19.09 17.43
N VAL A 150 3.16 18.61 16.71
CA VAL A 150 3.16 18.46 15.24
C VAL A 150 2.54 17.13 14.81
N TRP A 151 2.51 16.10 15.67
CA TRP A 151 1.95 14.80 15.32
C TRP A 151 0.51 14.87 14.74
N PRO A 152 -0.43 15.66 15.30
CA PRO A 152 -1.78 15.79 14.74
C PRO A 152 -1.83 16.34 13.31
N LEU A 153 -0.74 16.89 12.74
CA LEU A 153 -0.72 17.30 11.34
C LEU A 153 -1.01 16.13 10.39
N SER A 154 -0.75 14.88 10.77
CA SER A 154 -1.14 13.71 9.98
C SER A 154 -2.66 13.56 9.83
N LEU A 155 -3.46 14.20 10.69
CA LEU A 155 -4.93 14.19 10.58
C LEU A 155 -5.44 14.95 9.36
N ARG A 156 -4.62 15.81 8.74
CA ARG A 156 -4.95 16.51 7.48
C ARG A 156 -5.24 15.56 6.31
N TYR A 157 -4.79 14.31 6.42
CA TYR A 157 -5.03 13.27 5.43
C TYR A 157 -6.39 12.58 5.60
N HIS A 158 -7.19 12.93 6.61
CA HIS A 158 -8.54 12.43 6.73
C HIS A 158 -9.40 12.83 5.51
N PRO A 159 -10.20 11.92 4.91
CA PRO A 159 -10.42 10.52 5.29
C PRO A 159 -9.47 9.49 4.63
N ARG A 160 -8.51 9.93 3.80
CA ARG A 160 -7.56 9.12 3.03
C ARG A 160 -6.34 8.65 3.84
N HIS A 161 -6.58 8.08 5.02
CA HIS A 161 -5.51 7.59 5.90
C HIS A 161 -4.77 6.39 5.32
N LEU A 162 -5.42 5.56 4.50
CA LEU A 162 -4.81 4.39 3.89
C LEU A 162 -3.63 4.77 2.99
N ALA A 163 -3.87 5.77 2.13
CA ALA A 163 -2.89 6.32 1.21
C ALA A 163 -1.90 7.29 1.89
N TYR A 164 -1.87 7.38 3.22
CA TYR A 164 -0.88 8.22 3.90
C TYR A 164 0.54 7.68 3.67
N PHE A 165 1.38 8.58 3.17
CA PHE A 165 2.83 8.52 3.15
C PHE A 165 3.33 9.84 3.72
N ASN A 166 4.41 9.78 4.47
CA ASN A 166 5.02 10.99 5.02
C ASN A 166 5.70 11.82 3.93
N GLU A 167 6.14 13.01 4.32
CA GLU A 167 6.67 14.02 3.43
C GLU A 167 7.99 13.57 2.76
N ALA A 168 8.79 12.74 3.43
CA ALA A 168 10.02 12.18 2.85
C ALA A 168 9.76 11.19 1.69
N ALA A 169 8.61 10.52 1.70
CA ALA A 169 8.15 9.67 0.58
C ALA A 169 7.43 10.48 -0.53
N GLY A 170 7.42 11.82 -0.44
CA GLY A 170 6.70 12.70 -1.36
C GLY A 170 5.18 12.74 -1.16
N GLY A 171 4.69 12.27 0.00
CA GLY A 171 3.28 12.28 0.35
C GLY A 171 2.45 11.21 -0.38
N PRO A 172 1.11 11.22 -0.23
CA PRO A 172 0.21 10.18 -0.75
C PRO A 172 0.33 9.94 -2.25
N VAL A 173 0.73 10.97 -2.99
CA VAL A 173 0.79 10.94 -4.44
C VAL A 173 2.06 10.22 -4.92
N GLU A 174 3.23 10.63 -4.44
CA GLU A 174 4.51 10.06 -4.86
C GLU A 174 4.87 8.79 -4.08
N GLY A 175 4.15 8.47 -3.00
CA GLY A 175 4.27 7.21 -2.26
C GLY A 175 4.18 5.95 -3.13
N ARG A 176 3.53 6.05 -4.31
CA ARG A 176 3.46 5.01 -5.34
C ARG A 176 4.82 4.48 -5.81
N TRP A 177 5.87 5.31 -5.76
CA TRP A 177 7.21 4.91 -6.18
C TRP A 177 7.89 4.04 -5.14
N HIS A 178 7.41 4.09 -3.89
CA HIS A 178 7.94 3.35 -2.77
C HIS A 178 7.15 2.08 -2.48
N LEU A 179 5.82 2.19 -2.41
CA LEU A 179 4.93 1.08 -2.09
C LEU A 179 3.64 1.16 -2.92
N LEU A 180 3.18 0.00 -3.38
CA LEU A 180 1.95 -0.16 -4.13
C LEU A 180 0.95 -1.03 -3.36
N ASP A 181 -0.05 -1.55 -4.07
CA ASP A 181 -1.11 -2.44 -3.60
C ASP A 181 -2.08 -1.70 -2.67
N SER A 182 -2.79 -2.48 -1.87
CA SER A 182 -3.08 -2.37 -0.45
C SER A 182 -2.45 -1.24 0.37
N ASN A 183 -1.26 -0.73 0.04
CA ASN A 183 -0.73 0.48 0.68
C ASN A 183 -1.41 1.76 0.19
N LEU A 184 -1.99 1.79 -1.00
CA LEU A 184 -2.62 2.98 -1.56
C LEU A 184 -4.14 2.84 -1.58
N ASP A 185 -4.62 1.66 -1.96
CA ASP A 185 -6.02 1.50 -2.33
C ASP A 185 -6.55 0.11 -2.00
N TRP A 186 -7.76 0.08 -1.45
CA TRP A 186 -8.60 -1.12 -1.33
C TRP A 186 -9.94 -0.97 -2.03
N GLY A 187 -10.17 0.21 -2.59
CA GLY A 187 -11.28 0.53 -3.44
C GLY A 187 -11.97 1.85 -3.14
N GLN A 188 -11.47 2.60 -2.15
CA GLN A 188 -12.10 3.83 -1.69
C GLN A 188 -12.08 4.94 -2.76
N ASP A 189 -11.04 4.99 -3.60
CA ASP A 189 -10.87 6.04 -4.61
C ASP A 189 -11.87 5.92 -5.77
N LEU A 190 -12.57 4.78 -5.91
CA LEU A 190 -13.63 4.60 -6.92
C LEU A 190 -14.84 5.52 -6.70
N ARG A 191 -15.13 5.86 -5.42
CA ARG A 191 -16.17 6.87 -5.11
C ARG A 191 -15.76 8.26 -5.58
N GLU A 192 -14.49 8.59 -5.40
CA GLU A 192 -13.92 9.85 -5.89
C GLU A 192 -13.92 9.87 -7.43
N LEU A 193 -13.69 8.72 -8.09
CA LEU A 193 -13.79 8.61 -9.55
C LEU A 193 -15.21 8.88 -10.03
N LYS A 194 -16.22 8.29 -9.38
CA LYS A 194 -17.63 8.57 -9.71
C LYS A 194 -17.95 10.05 -9.58
N ALA A 195 -17.57 10.66 -8.46
CA ALA A 195 -17.80 12.09 -8.24
C ALA A 195 -17.11 12.95 -9.30
N TRP A 196 -15.89 12.58 -9.71
CA TRP A 196 -15.19 13.25 -10.78
C TRP A 196 -15.92 13.11 -12.12
N LEU A 197 -16.35 11.90 -12.51
CA LEU A 197 -17.11 11.67 -13.73
C LEU A 197 -18.39 12.50 -13.79
N ASP A 198 -19.13 12.58 -12.67
CA ASP A 198 -20.39 13.32 -12.56
C ASP A 198 -20.19 14.84 -12.61
N SER A 199 -19.06 15.33 -12.12
CA SER A 199 -18.76 16.77 -12.07
C SER A 199 -18.40 17.36 -13.44
N ARG A 200 -18.19 16.52 -14.46
CA ARG A 200 -17.69 16.97 -15.75
C ARG A 200 -18.76 17.70 -16.57
N PRO A 201 -18.39 18.80 -17.26
CA PRO A 201 -19.29 19.45 -18.20
C PRO A 201 -19.63 18.57 -19.42
N GLN A 202 -18.67 17.75 -19.85
CA GLN A 202 -18.85 16.80 -20.96
C GLN A 202 -18.73 15.37 -20.43
N PRO A 203 -19.74 14.51 -20.70
CA PRO A 203 -19.71 13.13 -20.26
C PRO A 203 -18.53 12.39 -20.90
N VAL A 204 -17.95 11.47 -20.14
CA VAL A 204 -16.96 10.53 -20.68
C VAL A 204 -17.74 9.38 -21.32
N ALA A 205 -17.77 9.35 -22.65
CA ALA A 205 -18.22 8.17 -23.39
C ALA A 205 -17.13 7.09 -23.33
N ASP A 206 -17.55 5.83 -23.19
CA ASP A 206 -16.69 4.64 -23.30
C ASP A 206 -15.43 4.68 -22.44
N LEU A 207 -15.62 4.82 -21.12
CA LEU A 207 -14.51 4.84 -20.16
C LEU A 207 -13.80 3.48 -20.12
N GLY A 208 -12.51 3.45 -20.46
CA GLY A 208 -11.67 2.31 -20.14
C GLY A 208 -11.25 2.35 -18.66
N LEU A 209 -11.68 1.39 -17.84
CA LEU A 209 -11.36 1.34 -16.41
C LEU A 209 -10.55 0.08 -16.07
N ALA A 210 -9.35 0.30 -15.52
CA ALA A 210 -8.56 -0.75 -14.89
C ALA A 210 -8.37 -0.38 -13.41
N TYR A 211 -9.19 -0.95 -12.53
CA TYR A 211 -9.29 -0.59 -11.13
C TYR A 211 -8.86 -1.73 -10.19
N PHE A 212 -7.99 -1.42 -9.23
CA PHE A 212 -7.37 -2.42 -8.35
C PHE A 212 -8.28 -2.88 -7.21
N GLY A 213 -9.18 -2.01 -6.74
CA GLY A 213 -9.98 -2.30 -5.56
C GLY A 213 -11.06 -3.36 -5.78
N THR A 214 -11.77 -3.66 -4.70
CA THR A 214 -12.76 -4.76 -4.68
C THR A 214 -14.21 -4.30 -4.87
N MET A 215 -14.48 -3.00 -4.81
CA MET A 215 -15.84 -2.48 -4.94
C MET A 215 -16.30 -2.57 -6.41
N PRO A 216 -17.46 -3.17 -6.70
CA PRO A 216 -17.99 -3.21 -8.07
C PRO A 216 -18.24 -1.79 -8.62
N PRO A 217 -17.64 -1.39 -9.76
CA PRO A 217 -17.92 -0.09 -10.37
C PRO A 217 -19.40 0.09 -10.75
N GLU A 218 -20.08 -1.00 -11.10
CA GLU A 218 -21.50 -1.01 -11.49
C GLU A 218 -22.40 -0.65 -10.30
N ALA A 219 -21.96 -0.93 -9.06
CA ALA A 219 -22.69 -0.53 -7.86
C ALA A 219 -22.73 1.00 -7.67
N LEU A 220 -21.83 1.73 -8.34
CA LEU A 220 -21.86 3.19 -8.41
C LEU A 220 -22.46 3.69 -9.74
N GLY A 221 -22.95 2.81 -10.62
CA GLY A 221 -23.43 3.19 -11.95
C GLY A 221 -22.32 3.63 -12.92
N ILE A 222 -21.08 3.20 -12.68
CA ILE A 222 -19.97 3.42 -13.63
C ILE A 222 -20.07 2.36 -14.72
N VAL A 223 -20.33 2.79 -15.95
CA VAL A 223 -20.23 1.97 -17.16
C VAL A 223 -18.81 2.09 -17.69
N TYR A 224 -18.18 0.95 -17.98
CA TYR A 224 -16.78 0.92 -18.40
C TYR A 224 -16.48 -0.28 -19.30
N GLU A 225 -15.36 -0.20 -19.99
CA GLU A 225 -14.71 -1.31 -20.68
C GLU A 225 -13.30 -1.52 -20.13
N ILE A 226 -12.66 -2.64 -20.46
CA ILE A 226 -11.27 -2.87 -20.09
C ILE A 226 -10.36 -2.09 -21.05
N PRO A 227 -9.37 -1.32 -20.56
CA PRO A 227 -8.39 -0.67 -21.42
C PRO A 227 -7.66 -1.68 -22.32
N PRO A 228 -7.18 -1.27 -23.50
CA PRO A 228 -6.45 -2.16 -24.38
C PRO A 228 -5.15 -2.66 -23.71
N SER A 229 -4.81 -3.92 -23.94
CA SER A 229 -3.60 -4.53 -23.37
C SER A 229 -2.36 -4.17 -24.18
N HIS A 230 -1.27 -3.78 -23.52
CA HIS A 230 0.07 -3.51 -24.08
C HIS A 230 0.20 -2.40 -25.13
N GLN A 231 -0.90 -1.97 -25.77
CA GLN A 231 -0.89 -0.96 -26.81
C GLN A 231 -1.97 0.10 -26.53
N PRO A 232 -1.62 1.39 -26.65
CA PRO A 232 -2.60 2.46 -26.45
C PRO A 232 -3.57 2.56 -27.63
N ALA A 233 -4.81 2.88 -27.33
CA ALA A 233 -5.81 3.32 -28.30
C ALA A 233 -6.33 4.72 -27.91
N PRO A 234 -6.92 5.49 -28.83
CA PRO A 234 -7.56 6.75 -28.47
C PRO A 234 -8.76 6.51 -27.56
N GLY A 235 -8.93 7.34 -26.54
CA GLY A 235 -10.05 7.20 -25.60
C GLY A 235 -9.78 7.81 -24.23
N TRP A 236 -10.80 7.71 -23.37
CA TRP A 236 -10.70 8.06 -21.95
C TRP A 236 -10.39 6.82 -21.13
N TYR A 237 -9.40 6.93 -20.25
CA TYR A 237 -9.00 5.83 -19.39
C TYR A 237 -8.87 6.27 -17.94
N ALA A 238 -9.33 5.46 -17.00
CA ALA A 238 -9.05 5.59 -15.57
C ALA A 238 -8.31 4.32 -15.13
N VAL A 239 -7.05 4.46 -14.76
CA VAL A 239 -6.17 3.31 -14.50
C VAL A 239 -5.57 3.46 -13.13
N SER A 240 -5.74 2.43 -12.31
CA SER A 240 -5.13 2.36 -11.00
C SER A 240 -3.61 2.36 -11.14
N VAL A 241 -2.92 3.15 -10.33
CA VAL A 241 -1.46 3.28 -10.30
C VAL A 241 -0.78 1.93 -10.07
N ASN A 242 -1.45 0.98 -9.40
CA ASN A 242 -0.96 -0.40 -9.31
C ASN A 242 -0.72 -1.02 -10.69
N PHE A 243 -1.66 -0.85 -11.62
CA PHE A 243 -1.57 -1.37 -12.97
C PHE A 243 -0.65 -0.53 -13.86
N VAL A 244 -0.65 0.80 -13.70
CA VAL A 244 0.31 1.69 -14.38
C VAL A 244 1.76 1.31 -14.03
N MET A 245 2.00 0.90 -12.78
CA MET A 245 3.30 0.42 -12.30
C MET A 245 3.57 -1.06 -12.59
N GLY A 246 2.71 -1.69 -13.39
CA GLY A 246 2.90 -3.01 -13.95
C GLY A 246 2.55 -4.18 -13.05
N ARG A 247 1.76 -3.96 -11.98
CA ARG A 247 1.35 -5.04 -11.08
C ARG A 247 0.49 -6.10 -11.80
N PRO A 248 0.85 -7.39 -11.72
CA PRO A 248 -0.08 -8.44 -12.11
C PRO A 248 -1.14 -8.63 -11.02
N HIS A 249 -2.42 -8.68 -11.42
CA HIS A 249 -3.53 -8.86 -10.48
C HIS A 249 -4.80 -9.37 -11.18
N GLN A 250 -5.85 -9.67 -10.41
CA GLN A 250 -7.19 -9.93 -10.95
C GLN A 250 -7.91 -8.59 -11.16
N LEU A 251 -8.45 -8.37 -12.35
CA LEU A 251 -9.23 -7.20 -12.71
C LEU A 251 -10.69 -7.61 -12.91
N ARG A 252 -11.62 -6.86 -12.32
CA ARG A 252 -13.06 -7.10 -12.49
C ARG A 252 -13.51 -6.64 -13.88
N THR A 253 -14.21 -7.52 -14.61
CA THR A 253 -14.80 -7.19 -15.93
C THR A 253 -16.19 -6.58 -15.78
N PRO A 254 -16.70 -5.85 -16.79
CA PRO A 254 -18.05 -5.26 -16.76
C PRO A 254 -19.18 -6.28 -16.56
N GLU A 255 -18.94 -7.55 -16.91
CA GLU A 255 -19.87 -8.67 -16.70
C GLU A 255 -19.86 -9.18 -15.25
N GLY A 256 -19.06 -8.58 -14.37
CA GLY A 256 -18.90 -8.98 -12.97
C GLY A 256 -17.99 -10.19 -12.75
N THR A 257 -17.28 -10.64 -13.80
CA THR A 257 -16.27 -11.71 -13.70
C THR A 257 -14.87 -11.14 -13.40
N PHE A 258 -13.85 -12.00 -13.31
CA PHE A 258 -12.47 -11.57 -13.10
C PHE A 258 -11.57 -12.04 -14.25
N ARG A 259 -10.72 -11.14 -14.73
CA ARG A 259 -9.67 -11.40 -15.72
C ARG A 259 -8.30 -11.24 -15.07
N SER A 260 -7.39 -12.16 -15.36
CA SER A 260 -5.99 -12.01 -14.95
C SER A 260 -5.30 -10.94 -15.81
N VAL A 261 -4.66 -9.99 -15.14
CA VAL A 261 -3.79 -8.97 -15.75
C VAL A 261 -2.34 -9.44 -15.62
N GLY A 262 -1.61 -9.41 -16.73
CA GLY A 262 -0.20 -9.78 -16.77
C GLY A 262 0.74 -8.75 -16.14
N LEU A 263 2.00 -9.12 -15.96
CA LEU A 263 3.04 -8.17 -15.59
C LEU A 263 3.15 -7.08 -16.67
N ASP A 264 3.14 -5.82 -16.25
CA ASP A 264 3.31 -4.65 -17.11
C ASP A 264 2.31 -4.49 -18.27
N GLU A 265 1.16 -5.16 -18.20
CA GLU A 265 0.12 -5.11 -19.26
C GLU A 265 -0.37 -3.69 -19.57
N PHE A 266 -0.53 -2.88 -18.52
CA PHE A 266 -0.93 -1.47 -18.60
C PHE A 266 0.24 -0.51 -18.35
N GLY A 267 1.48 -1.02 -18.41
CA GLY A 267 2.70 -0.24 -18.18
C GLY A 267 2.88 0.92 -19.16
N TYR A 268 2.33 0.80 -20.37
CA TYR A 268 2.41 1.82 -21.42
C TYR A 268 1.78 3.16 -21.00
N PHE A 269 0.86 3.17 -20.02
CA PHE A 269 0.29 4.41 -19.49
C PHE A 269 1.34 5.33 -18.84
N ARG A 270 2.50 4.79 -18.41
CA ARG A 270 3.64 5.57 -17.89
C ARG A 270 4.24 6.54 -18.91
N PHE A 271 4.02 6.31 -20.20
CA PHE A 271 4.46 7.22 -21.26
C PHE A 271 3.61 8.50 -21.35
N PHE A 272 2.38 8.46 -20.85
CA PHE A 272 1.43 9.55 -20.97
C PHE A 272 1.31 10.32 -19.66
N GLU A 273 1.12 11.63 -19.76
CA GLU A 273 0.83 12.46 -18.60
C GLU A 273 -0.67 12.35 -18.26
N PRO A 274 -1.04 12.04 -17.01
CA PRO A 274 -2.44 11.98 -16.62
C PRO A 274 -3.09 13.36 -16.65
N ARG A 275 -4.31 13.44 -17.17
CA ARG A 275 -5.15 14.65 -17.19
C ARG A 275 -5.70 14.99 -15.81
N ALA A 276 -5.92 13.97 -14.98
CA ALA A 276 -6.35 14.13 -13.61
C ALA A 276 -5.85 12.95 -12.77
N ARG A 277 -5.75 13.19 -11.46
CA ARG A 277 -5.46 12.18 -10.47
C ARG A 277 -6.59 12.16 -9.46
N ILE A 278 -7.20 10.99 -9.30
CA ILE A 278 -8.34 10.77 -8.45
C ILE A 278 -7.85 10.07 -7.19
N GLY A 279 -8.14 10.67 -6.04
CA GLY A 279 -7.56 10.27 -4.77
C GLY A 279 -6.03 10.23 -4.83
N SER A 280 -5.46 9.07 -4.52
CA SER A 280 -4.02 8.81 -4.60
C SER A 280 -3.70 7.60 -5.48
N SER A 281 -4.72 6.86 -5.95
CA SER A 281 -4.54 5.58 -6.63
C SER A 281 -5.02 5.49 -8.06
N ILE A 282 -5.78 6.46 -8.60
CA ILE A 282 -6.32 6.36 -9.97
C ILE A 282 -5.83 7.54 -10.81
N ASP A 283 -5.12 7.25 -11.90
CA ASP A 283 -4.72 8.23 -12.89
C ASP A 283 -5.70 8.20 -14.07
N VAL A 284 -6.14 9.38 -14.51
CA VAL A 284 -7.08 9.54 -15.62
C VAL A 284 -6.37 10.10 -16.84
N TYR A 285 -6.58 9.47 -17.99
CA TYR A 285 -5.96 9.79 -19.26
C TYR A 285 -7.02 10.11 -20.31
N HIS A 286 -6.66 10.98 -21.24
CA HIS A 286 -7.38 11.17 -22.50
C HIS A 286 -6.37 11.11 -23.63
N LEU A 287 -6.36 9.99 -24.34
CA LEU A 287 -5.41 9.72 -25.41
C LEU A 287 -6.03 10.12 -26.74
N THR A 288 -5.37 11.01 -27.46
CA THR A 288 -5.73 11.38 -28.84
C THR A 288 -5.04 10.46 -29.85
N PRO A 289 -5.49 10.41 -31.11
CA PRO A 289 -4.76 9.70 -32.17
C PRO A 289 -3.29 10.16 -32.29
N ALA A 290 -3.01 11.44 -32.06
CA ALA A 290 -1.66 11.97 -32.07
C ALA A 290 -0.80 11.43 -30.91
N ASP A 291 -1.38 11.24 -29.72
CA ASP A 291 -0.69 10.65 -28.57
C ASP A 291 -0.30 9.19 -28.85
N VAL A 292 -1.22 8.42 -29.44
CA VAL A 292 -0.98 7.03 -29.83
C VAL A 292 0.14 6.95 -30.87
N SER A 293 0.09 7.77 -31.92
CA SER A 293 1.15 7.81 -32.94
C SER A 293 2.51 8.19 -32.34
N ARG A 294 2.56 9.11 -31.38
CA ARG A 294 3.78 9.50 -30.67
C ARG A 294 4.38 8.32 -29.90
N TRP A 295 3.55 7.56 -29.19
CA TRP A 295 4.00 6.36 -28.48
C TRP A 295 4.53 5.30 -29.45
N GLN A 296 3.81 5.02 -30.55
CA GLN A 296 4.24 4.06 -31.57
C GLN A 296 5.59 4.43 -32.16
N TYR A 297 5.79 5.72 -32.49
CA TYR A 297 7.07 6.22 -32.97
C TYR A 297 8.19 6.01 -31.96
N ALA A 298 7.96 6.33 -30.69
CA ALA A 298 8.95 6.11 -29.63
C ALA A 298 9.33 4.63 -29.47
N MET A 299 8.35 3.72 -29.54
CA MET A 299 8.61 2.28 -29.45
C MET A 299 9.41 1.75 -30.65
N MET A 300 9.11 2.23 -31.86
CA MET A 300 9.89 1.87 -33.06
C MET A 300 11.36 2.31 -32.95
N GLN A 301 11.62 3.52 -32.42
CA GLN A 301 12.97 4.02 -32.21
C GLN A 301 13.74 3.19 -31.19
N LEU A 302 13.10 2.81 -30.07
CA LEU A 302 13.72 1.96 -29.05
C LEU A 302 14.13 0.59 -29.62
N GLN A 303 13.27 -0.02 -30.44
CA GLN A 303 13.57 -1.29 -31.11
C GLN A 303 14.74 -1.19 -32.08
N GLN A 304 14.90 -0.06 -32.79
CA GLN A 304 16.02 0.19 -33.70
C GLN A 304 17.33 0.50 -32.97
N SER A 305 17.27 1.11 -31.78
CA SER A 305 18.46 1.45 -30.98
C SER A 305 18.99 0.33 -30.09
N GLY A 306 18.19 -0.72 -29.87
CA GLY A 306 18.49 -1.85 -28.98
C GLY A 306 18.94 -3.13 -29.69
N GLY A 307 19.14 -3.10 -31.01
CA GLY A 307 19.70 -4.19 -31.81
C GLY A 307 21.11 -3.84 -32.28
#